data_AF-A0A662HJZ3-F1
#
_entry.id   AF-A0A662HJZ3-F1
#
_cell.length_a   1.000
_cell.length_b   1.000
_cell.length_c   1.000
_cell.angle_alpha   90.00
_cell.angle_beta   90.00
_cell.angle_gamma   90.00
#
_symmetry.space_group_name_H-M   'P 1'
#
loop_
_entity.id
_entity.type
_entity.pdbx_description
1 polymer ?
#
loop_
_entity_poly.entity_id
_entity_poly.type
_entity_poly.pdbx_seq_one_letter_code
_entity_poly.pdbx_strand_id
1 'polypeptide(L)'
;MRPLASNSSFVEILARPKPLLLTAGSKTELGIVLRNKLSIPLSLTPAIELEVGGRTCAVTVLSEVRVGPRSELTVRAPLSIPRVAGRGWLVLLVDGDASCEARVAVYVAEENASRPRLRALLLEGRRALMGKSRLRVMPVKPGLKGVIWRAVARLVHGPLLLVAGGVEAVERLRAGERALVLIDEGDGVYRLESGRLRRVLPPPPPQASLEEWARRLIIALLEHDAGKGRDYVLVWRGPPEHVRSVEALAGELWARS
;
A
#
# COMPACT_ATOMS: atom_id res chain seq x y z
N MET A 1 -20.15 2.06 -0.14
CA MET A 1 -18.97 1.79 0.70
C MET A 1 -19.42 1.82 2.15
N ARG A 2 -19.33 0.70 2.89
CA ARG A 2 -19.60 0.70 4.34
C ARG A 2 -18.41 1.36 5.07
N PRO A 3 -18.65 2.17 6.12
CA PRO A 3 -17.59 2.89 6.82
C PRO A 3 -16.56 1.93 7.45
N LEU A 4 -15.30 2.39 7.54
CA LEU A 4 -14.21 1.70 8.22
C LEU A 4 -14.33 1.89 9.74
N ALA A 5 -14.24 0.76 10.46
CA ALA A 5 -14.16 0.62 11.93
C ALA A 5 -15.36 1.17 12.72
N SER A 6 -16.14 0.27 13.31
CA SER A 6 -16.93 0.59 14.50
C SER A 6 -16.26 -0.09 15.68
N ASN A 7 -15.16 0.53 16.15
CA ASN A 7 -14.71 0.27 17.51
C ASN A 7 -15.81 0.80 18.43
N SER A 8 -16.31 -0.07 19.31
CA SER A 8 -17.25 0.38 20.31
C SER A 8 -16.53 1.18 21.41
N SER A 9 -17.30 1.95 22.17
CA SER A 9 -16.84 2.59 23.39
C SER A 9 -16.34 1.60 24.45
N PHE A 10 -16.65 0.31 24.31
CA PHE A 10 -16.48 -0.72 25.34
C PHE A 10 -15.37 -1.71 25.03
N VAL A 11 -15.23 -2.09 23.75
CA VAL A 11 -14.26 -3.08 23.28
C VAL A 11 -13.59 -2.55 22.01
N GLU A 12 -12.28 -2.79 21.91
CA GLU A 12 -11.48 -2.58 20.71
C GLU A 12 -10.95 -3.93 20.21
N ILE A 13 -11.00 -4.13 18.89
CA ILE A 13 -10.51 -5.34 18.23
C ILE A 13 -9.40 -4.97 17.26
N LEU A 14 -8.28 -5.69 17.30
CA LEU A 14 -7.15 -5.49 16.40
C LEU A 14 -6.60 -6.83 15.90
N ALA A 15 -5.98 -6.85 14.72
CA ALA A 15 -5.19 -7.99 14.26
C ALA A 15 -3.71 -7.81 14.62
N ARG A 16 -3.04 -8.89 15.03
CA ARG A 16 -1.58 -8.94 15.24
C ARG A 16 -1.01 -10.28 14.74
N PRO A 17 -0.17 -10.29 13.68
CA PRO A 17 0.18 -9.14 12.84
C PRO A 17 -1.03 -8.61 12.05
N LYS A 18 -0.91 -7.40 11.48
CA LYS A 18 -1.87 -6.86 10.51
C LYS A 18 -1.40 -7.17 9.08
N PRO A 19 -1.65 -8.38 8.54
CA PRO A 19 -1.06 -8.78 7.27
C PRO A 19 -1.49 -7.81 6.16
N LEU A 20 -0.56 -7.47 5.27
CA LEU A 20 -0.86 -6.74 4.03
C LEU A 20 -1.12 -7.70 2.87
N LEU A 21 -0.43 -8.84 2.88
CA LEU A 21 -0.41 -9.86 1.84
C LEU A 21 -0.72 -11.23 2.45
N LEU A 22 -1.61 -11.96 1.81
CA LEU A 22 -1.92 -13.37 2.09
C LEU A 22 -1.64 -14.19 0.83
N THR A 23 -1.31 -15.46 1.00
CA THR A 23 -1.08 -16.38 -0.13
C THR A 23 -2.29 -17.29 -0.31
N ALA A 24 -2.83 -17.34 -1.52
CA ALA A 24 -3.95 -18.20 -1.88
C ALA A 24 -3.58 -19.68 -1.65
N GLY A 25 -4.51 -20.45 -1.06
CA GLY A 25 -4.27 -21.86 -0.73
C GLY A 25 -3.38 -22.12 0.49
N SER A 26 -2.90 -21.07 1.18
CA SER A 26 -2.09 -21.24 2.38
C SER A 26 -2.92 -21.36 3.66
N LYS A 27 -2.26 -21.68 4.77
CA LYS A 27 -2.80 -21.52 6.11
C LYS A 27 -2.03 -20.40 6.80
N THR A 28 -2.73 -19.56 7.54
CA THR A 28 -2.14 -18.52 8.38
C THR A 28 -2.74 -18.58 9.77
N GLU A 29 -1.95 -18.20 10.77
CA GLU A 29 -2.45 -17.96 12.13
C GLU A 29 -2.39 -16.45 12.39
N LEU A 30 -3.51 -15.88 12.83
CA LEU A 30 -3.63 -14.46 13.14
C LEU A 30 -3.99 -14.29 14.62
N GLY A 31 -3.33 -13.36 15.30
CA GLY A 31 -3.75 -12.94 16.64
C GLY A 31 -4.90 -11.95 16.53
N ILE A 32 -6.04 -12.25 17.14
CA ILE A 32 -7.11 -11.29 17.41
C ILE A 32 -6.85 -10.73 18.80
N VAL A 33 -6.59 -9.44 18.89
CA VAL A 33 -6.36 -8.71 20.13
C VAL A 33 -7.68 -8.09 20.56
N LEU A 34 -8.19 -8.50 21.71
CA LEU A 34 -9.40 -8.00 22.34
C LEU A 34 -9.02 -7.11 23.51
N ARG A 35 -9.39 -5.84 23.45
CA ARG A 35 -9.12 -4.88 24.53
C ARG A 35 -10.41 -4.45 25.19
N ASN A 36 -10.60 -4.87 26.43
CA ASN A 36 -11.72 -4.45 27.26
C ASN A 36 -11.43 -3.06 27.86
N LYS A 37 -12.30 -2.08 27.60
CA LYS A 37 -12.20 -0.71 28.14
C LYS A 37 -13.02 -0.52 29.42
N LEU A 38 -13.87 -1.48 29.76
CA LEU A 38 -14.74 -1.45 30.93
C LEU A 38 -14.04 -1.95 32.19
N SER A 39 -14.54 -1.53 33.35
CA SER A 39 -14.10 -2.00 34.67
C SER A 39 -14.75 -3.32 35.11
N ILE A 40 -15.52 -3.95 34.24
CA ILE A 40 -16.15 -5.27 34.46
C ILE A 40 -15.60 -6.29 33.45
N PRO A 41 -15.54 -7.58 33.80
CA PRO A 41 -15.15 -8.62 32.85
C PRO A 41 -16.21 -8.77 31.76
N LEU A 42 -15.78 -9.17 30.55
CA LEU A 42 -16.66 -9.42 29.40
C LEU A 42 -16.47 -10.85 28.87
N SER A 43 -17.55 -11.47 28.46
CA SER A 43 -17.56 -12.75 27.74
C SER A 43 -17.84 -12.47 26.27
N LEU A 44 -16.86 -12.82 25.42
CA LEU A 44 -16.80 -12.40 24.03
C LEU A 44 -16.52 -13.62 23.15
N THR A 45 -17.21 -13.73 22.03
CA THR A 45 -16.99 -14.74 20.99
C THR A 45 -16.34 -14.08 19.77
N PRO A 46 -15.02 -14.22 19.59
CA PRO A 46 -14.32 -13.62 18.46
C PRO A 46 -14.42 -14.49 17.20
N ALA A 47 -14.52 -13.85 16.06
CA ALA A 47 -14.47 -14.49 14.75
C ALA A 47 -13.61 -13.66 13.78
N ILE A 48 -13.09 -14.33 12.75
CA ILE A 48 -12.40 -13.69 11.65
C ILE A 48 -12.97 -14.19 10.33
N GLU A 49 -13.28 -13.25 9.44
CA GLU A 49 -13.70 -13.52 8.08
C GLU A 49 -12.68 -12.97 7.09
N LEU A 50 -12.52 -13.66 5.98
CA LEU A 50 -11.82 -13.17 4.80
C LEU A 50 -12.83 -12.91 3.69
N GLU A 51 -13.00 -11.65 3.32
CA GLU A 51 -13.75 -11.25 2.14
C GLU A 51 -12.79 -11.00 0.97
N VAL A 52 -13.06 -11.56 -0.21
CA VAL A 52 -12.32 -11.27 -1.45
C VAL A 52 -13.33 -10.98 -2.56
N GLY A 53 -13.11 -9.90 -3.32
CA GLY A 53 -14.05 -9.51 -4.40
C GLY A 53 -15.48 -9.22 -3.92
N GLY A 54 -15.65 -8.85 -2.64
CA GLY A 54 -16.96 -8.58 -2.03
C GLY A 54 -17.75 -9.81 -1.58
N ARG A 55 -17.12 -10.99 -1.53
CA ARG A 55 -17.72 -12.22 -1.01
C ARG A 55 -16.90 -12.76 0.14
N THR A 56 -17.55 -13.24 1.20
CA THR A 56 -16.89 -13.99 2.27
C THR A 56 -16.43 -15.34 1.71
N CYS A 57 -15.13 -15.63 1.81
CA CYS A 57 -14.51 -16.83 1.25
C CYS A 57 -13.96 -17.76 2.33
N ALA A 58 -13.67 -17.26 3.53
CA ALA A 58 -13.29 -18.07 4.68
C ALA A 58 -13.79 -17.43 5.97
N VAL A 59 -14.14 -18.26 6.95
CA VAL A 59 -14.60 -17.86 8.27
C VAL A 59 -13.98 -18.79 9.30
N THR A 60 -13.48 -18.22 10.39
CA THR A 60 -13.09 -18.95 11.59
C THR A 60 -13.78 -18.32 12.79
N VAL A 61 -14.63 -19.11 13.46
CA VAL A 61 -15.26 -18.73 14.73
C VAL A 61 -14.48 -19.40 15.86
N LEU A 62 -14.09 -18.62 16.86
CA LEU A 62 -13.38 -19.12 18.05
C LEU A 62 -14.36 -19.37 19.19
N SER A 63 -13.92 -20.18 20.16
CA SER A 63 -14.66 -20.35 21.41
C SER A 63 -14.79 -19.03 22.16
N GLU A 64 -15.86 -18.91 22.94
CA GLU A 64 -16.05 -17.80 23.85
C GLU A 64 -14.84 -17.66 24.80
N VAL A 65 -14.43 -16.42 25.02
CA VAL A 65 -13.33 -16.05 25.93
C VAL A 65 -13.78 -14.98 26.90
N ARG A 66 -13.21 -15.05 28.11
CA ARG A 66 -13.43 -14.03 29.14
C ARG A 66 -12.27 -13.05 29.17
N VAL A 67 -12.55 -11.77 28.94
CA VAL A 67 -11.57 -10.69 29.02
C VAL A 67 -11.76 -9.93 30.33
N GLY A 68 -10.70 -9.84 31.14
CA GLY A 68 -10.75 -9.16 32.43
C GLY A 68 -11.01 -7.65 32.31
N PRO A 69 -11.35 -6.98 33.42
CA PRO A 69 -11.51 -5.53 33.48
C PRO A 69 -10.27 -4.79 32.97
N ARG A 70 -10.45 -3.78 32.11
CA ARG A 70 -9.39 -2.89 31.58
C ARG A 70 -8.14 -3.65 31.08
N SER A 71 -8.35 -4.84 30.52
CA SER A 71 -7.28 -5.75 30.13
C SER A 71 -7.28 -6.04 28.62
N GLU A 72 -6.18 -6.61 28.16
CA GLU A 72 -6.01 -7.09 26.79
C GLU A 72 -5.86 -8.62 26.79
N LEU A 73 -6.55 -9.28 25.88
CA LEU A 73 -6.41 -10.70 25.60
C LEU A 73 -6.08 -10.89 24.12
N THR A 74 -5.07 -11.70 23.82
CA THR A 74 -4.79 -12.12 22.44
C THR A 74 -5.19 -13.57 22.25
N VAL A 75 -6.07 -13.82 21.28
CA VAL A 75 -6.52 -15.15 20.86
C VAL A 75 -5.98 -15.48 19.48
N ARG A 76 -5.52 -16.72 19.29
CA ARG A 76 -5.01 -17.20 18.01
C ARG A 76 -6.15 -17.72 17.16
N ALA A 77 -6.27 -17.20 15.95
CA ALA A 77 -7.26 -17.57 14.96
C ALA A 77 -6.57 -18.24 13.76
N PRO A 78 -6.66 -19.58 13.61
CA PRO A 78 -6.23 -20.23 12.39
C PRO A 78 -7.17 -19.86 11.25
N LEU A 79 -6.63 -19.49 10.10
CA LEU A 79 -7.40 -19.14 8.91
C LEU A 79 -6.83 -19.88 7.70
N SER A 80 -7.68 -20.67 7.05
CA SER A 80 -7.34 -21.33 5.79
C SER A 80 -7.71 -20.40 4.63
N ILE A 81 -6.72 -20.01 3.83
CA ILE A 81 -6.91 -19.09 2.71
C ILE A 81 -7.34 -19.91 1.48
N PRO A 82 -8.54 -19.69 0.93
CA PRO A 82 -8.98 -20.41 -0.25
C PRO A 82 -8.14 -20.02 -1.48
N ARG A 83 -8.20 -20.82 -2.54
CA ARG A 83 -7.48 -20.55 -3.81
C ARG A 83 -8.20 -19.47 -4.62
N VAL A 84 -8.28 -18.27 -4.06
CA VAL A 84 -8.84 -17.07 -4.66
C VAL A 84 -7.79 -15.96 -4.57
N ALA A 85 -7.69 -15.11 -5.60
CA ALA A 85 -6.76 -13.99 -5.62
C ALA A 85 -7.51 -12.67 -5.80
N GLY A 86 -6.90 -11.60 -5.31
CA GLY A 86 -7.39 -10.24 -5.48
C GLY A 86 -7.49 -9.47 -4.17
N ARG A 87 -8.09 -8.29 -4.27
CA ARG A 87 -8.30 -7.40 -3.14
C ARG A 87 -9.36 -7.96 -2.18
N GLY A 88 -9.08 -7.81 -0.89
CA GLY A 88 -9.96 -8.30 0.16
C GLY A 88 -9.93 -7.49 1.45
N TRP A 89 -10.69 -8.00 2.41
CA TRP A 89 -10.76 -7.51 3.77
C TRP A 89 -10.64 -8.68 4.73
N LEU A 90 -9.79 -8.55 5.75
CA LEU A 90 -9.95 -9.32 6.97
C LEU A 90 -10.95 -8.56 7.85
N VAL A 91 -12.04 -9.22 8.19
CA VAL A 91 -13.09 -8.69 9.05
C VAL A 91 -12.97 -9.40 10.39
N LEU A 92 -12.66 -8.63 11.43
CA LEU A 92 -12.59 -9.09 12.81
C LEU A 92 -13.91 -8.77 13.46
N LEU A 93 -14.59 -9.80 13.95
CA LEU A 93 -15.90 -9.70 14.56
C LEU A 93 -15.81 -10.16 16.01
N VAL A 94 -16.56 -9.50 16.88
CA VAL A 94 -16.82 -9.99 18.23
C VAL A 94 -18.30 -9.86 18.51
N ASP A 95 -18.84 -10.87 19.18
CA ASP A 95 -20.20 -10.90 19.72
C ASP A 95 -20.21 -11.35 21.18
N GLY A 96 -21.36 -11.25 21.87
CA GLY A 96 -21.53 -11.60 23.29
C GLY A 96 -21.95 -10.38 24.13
N ASP A 97 -21.25 -10.09 25.22
CA ASP A 97 -21.54 -8.92 26.08
C ASP A 97 -21.35 -7.57 25.35
N ALA A 98 -20.61 -7.58 24.24
CA ALA A 98 -20.48 -6.44 23.33
C ALA A 98 -20.31 -6.93 21.89
N SER A 99 -20.84 -6.17 20.93
CA SER A 99 -20.66 -6.41 19.51
C SER A 99 -19.83 -5.30 18.86
N CYS A 100 -18.80 -5.67 18.11
CA CYS A 100 -18.01 -4.72 17.33
C CYS A 100 -17.30 -5.37 16.14
N GLU A 101 -16.95 -4.55 15.16
CA GLU A 101 -16.30 -4.96 13.91
C GLU A 101 -15.10 -4.06 13.60
N ALA A 102 -13.98 -4.69 13.25
CA ALA A 102 -12.82 -4.02 12.69
C ALA A 102 -12.47 -4.65 11.33
N ARG A 103 -12.07 -3.81 10.36
CA ARG A 103 -11.74 -4.24 9.00
C ARG A 103 -10.31 -3.87 8.67
N VAL A 104 -9.54 -4.82 8.14
CA VAL A 104 -8.16 -4.61 7.69
C VAL A 104 -8.09 -4.94 6.20
N ALA A 105 -7.68 -3.97 5.38
CA ALA A 105 -7.50 -4.21 3.96
C ALA A 105 -6.33 -5.16 3.71
N VAL A 106 -6.54 -6.15 2.84
CA VAL A 106 -5.53 -7.14 2.45
C VAL A 106 -5.52 -7.37 0.94
N TYR A 107 -4.44 -7.92 0.44
CA TYR A 107 -4.36 -8.51 -0.90
C TYR A 107 -4.08 -10.02 -0.77
N VAL A 108 -4.85 -10.84 -1.46
CA VAL A 108 -4.60 -12.28 -1.57
C VAL A 108 -3.91 -12.52 -2.91
N ALA A 109 -2.64 -12.92 -2.87
CA ALA A 109 -1.85 -13.21 -4.06
C ALA A 109 -1.85 -14.70 -4.40
N GLU A 110 -1.71 -15.02 -5.68
CA GLU A 110 -1.42 -16.38 -6.12
C GLU A 110 -0.09 -16.87 -5.54
N GLU A 111 0.05 -18.19 -5.37
CA GLU A 111 1.21 -18.84 -4.75
C GLU A 111 2.55 -18.45 -5.41
N ASN A 112 2.55 -18.30 -6.74
CA ASN A 112 3.74 -18.00 -7.53
C ASN A 112 3.79 -16.54 -8.01
N ALA A 113 2.98 -15.66 -7.44
CA ALA A 113 2.94 -14.25 -7.83
C ALA A 113 4.27 -13.55 -7.48
N SER A 114 4.90 -12.94 -8.50
CA SER A 114 6.09 -12.13 -8.27
C SER A 114 5.71 -10.81 -7.59
N ARG A 115 6.49 -10.38 -6.59
CA ARG A 115 6.21 -9.14 -5.86
C ARG A 115 6.70 -7.92 -6.65
N PRO A 116 5.90 -6.86 -6.80
CA PRO A 116 6.34 -5.63 -7.43
C PRO A 116 7.43 -4.96 -6.58
N ARG A 117 8.31 -4.21 -7.24
CA ARG A 117 9.29 -3.34 -6.59
C ARG A 117 8.74 -1.92 -6.60
N LEU A 118 8.77 -1.25 -5.46
CA LEU A 118 8.31 0.13 -5.33
C LEU A 118 9.42 1.00 -4.76
N ARG A 119 9.76 2.09 -5.45
CA ARG A 119 10.68 3.12 -4.97
C ARG A 119 9.94 4.42 -4.78
N ALA A 120 10.40 5.27 -3.87
CA ALA A 120 9.85 6.61 -3.71
C ALA A 120 10.66 7.66 -4.48
N LEU A 121 9.95 8.59 -5.11
CA LEU A 121 10.46 9.83 -5.70
C LEU A 121 9.74 11.02 -5.06
N LEU A 122 10.41 11.66 -4.11
CA LEU A 122 9.92 12.87 -3.45
C LEU A 122 10.27 14.10 -4.28
N LEU A 123 9.30 14.96 -4.56
CA LEU A 123 9.44 16.18 -5.36
C LEU A 123 9.36 17.42 -4.48
N GLU A 124 10.42 18.24 -4.50
CA GLU A 124 10.57 19.47 -3.72
C GLU A 124 10.99 20.62 -4.66
N GLY A 125 10.00 21.24 -5.31
CA GLY A 125 10.23 22.33 -6.26
C GLY A 125 11.13 21.90 -7.42
N ARG A 126 12.37 22.42 -7.46
CA ARG A 126 13.37 22.10 -8.51
C ARG A 126 14.29 20.93 -8.15
N ARG A 127 13.98 20.17 -7.10
CA ARG A 127 14.76 19.03 -6.63
C ARG A 127 13.85 17.82 -6.46
N ALA A 128 14.43 16.64 -6.64
CA ALA A 128 13.77 15.39 -6.28
C ALA A 128 14.73 14.46 -5.55
N LEU A 129 14.20 13.61 -4.68
CA LEU A 129 14.95 12.60 -3.96
C LEU A 129 14.42 11.22 -4.33
N MET A 130 15.31 10.32 -4.77
CA MET A 130 15.00 8.92 -5.02
C MET A 130 16.02 8.05 -4.27
N GLY A 131 15.62 7.51 -3.13
CA GLY A 131 16.56 6.87 -2.20
C GLY A 131 17.67 7.85 -1.77
N LYS A 132 18.93 7.49 -1.97
CA LYS A 132 20.09 8.36 -1.68
C LYS A 132 20.41 9.35 -2.82
N SER A 133 19.78 9.20 -3.98
CA SER A 133 20.07 10.01 -5.15
C SER A 133 19.28 11.32 -5.14
N ARG A 134 19.98 12.44 -5.25
CA ARG A 134 19.39 13.77 -5.46
C ARG A 134 19.36 14.10 -6.94
N LEU A 135 18.17 14.38 -7.46
CA LEU A 135 17.90 14.70 -8.84
C LEU A 135 17.58 16.19 -8.97
N ARG A 136 18.09 16.83 -10.03
CA ARG A 136 17.62 18.17 -10.40
C ARG A 136 16.40 18.04 -11.30
N VAL A 137 15.33 18.74 -10.94
CA VAL A 137 14.07 18.75 -11.69
C VAL A 137 14.12 19.84 -12.74
N MET A 138 13.81 19.46 -13.98
CA MET A 138 13.75 20.36 -15.12
C MET A 138 12.42 20.20 -15.86
N PRO A 139 11.60 21.27 -15.96
CA PRO A 139 10.35 21.22 -16.71
C PRO A 139 10.62 21.23 -18.21
N VAL A 140 9.93 20.35 -18.94
CA VAL A 140 9.99 20.22 -20.40
C VAL A 140 8.82 20.98 -21.01
N LYS A 141 9.11 22.15 -21.59
CA LYS A 141 8.10 22.96 -22.28
C LYS A 141 7.72 22.34 -23.64
N PRO A 142 6.44 22.42 -24.05
CA PRO A 142 6.01 22.08 -25.40
C PRO A 142 6.82 22.87 -26.45
N GLY A 143 7.27 22.22 -27.52
CA GLY A 143 7.96 22.88 -28.65
C GLY A 143 9.49 22.99 -28.55
N LEU A 144 10.11 22.68 -27.39
CA LEU A 144 11.56 22.59 -27.31
C LEU A 144 12.07 21.34 -28.08
N LYS A 145 12.82 21.56 -29.16
CA LYS A 145 13.39 20.47 -29.99
C LYS A 145 14.26 19.54 -29.12
N GLY A 146 14.14 18.23 -29.32
CA GLY A 146 14.89 17.21 -28.56
C GLY A 146 16.43 17.29 -28.66
N VAL A 147 16.97 18.14 -29.52
CA VAL A 147 18.41 18.47 -29.59
C VAL A 147 18.82 19.40 -28.46
N ILE A 148 17.99 20.40 -28.12
CA ILE A 148 18.25 21.36 -27.03
C ILE A 148 18.25 20.62 -25.69
N TRP A 149 17.30 19.70 -25.49
CA TRP A 149 17.29 18.87 -24.28
C TRP A 149 18.52 17.97 -24.15
N ARG A 150 19.02 17.40 -25.25
CA ARG A 150 20.27 16.63 -25.25
C ARG A 150 21.48 17.50 -24.89
N ALA A 151 21.54 18.72 -25.39
CA ALA A 151 22.61 19.67 -25.05
C ALA A 151 22.54 20.05 -23.55
N VAL A 152 21.35 20.40 -23.05
CA VAL A 152 21.16 20.77 -21.64
C VAL A 152 21.42 19.59 -20.71
N ALA A 153 20.95 18.38 -21.04
CA ALA A 153 21.21 17.18 -20.25
C ALA A 153 22.69 16.78 -20.24
N ARG A 154 23.45 17.07 -21.32
CA ARG A 154 24.92 16.88 -21.35
C ARG A 154 25.67 17.94 -20.53
N LEU A 155 25.15 19.16 -20.47
CA LEU A 155 25.76 20.25 -19.70
C LEU A 155 25.55 20.06 -18.18
N VAL A 156 24.46 19.43 -17.75
CA VAL A 156 24.24 19.12 -16.34
C VAL A 156 25.06 17.90 -15.93
N HIS A 157 26.04 18.09 -15.05
CA HIS A 157 26.98 17.05 -14.60
C HIS A 157 26.38 16.11 -13.52
N GLY A 158 25.06 15.90 -13.52
CA GLY A 158 24.37 15.13 -12.48
C GLY A 158 23.06 14.50 -12.97
N PRO A 159 22.46 13.61 -12.17
CA PRO A 159 21.26 12.88 -12.57
C PRO A 159 20.05 13.83 -12.59
N LEU A 160 19.25 13.71 -13.65
CA LEU A 160 18.16 14.63 -13.96
C LEU A 160 16.79 13.96 -13.85
N LEU A 161 15.80 14.74 -13.43
CA LEU A 161 14.39 14.43 -13.63
C LEU A 161 13.79 15.44 -14.61
N LEU A 162 13.39 14.96 -15.78
CA LEU A 162 12.66 15.74 -16.77
C LEU A 162 11.17 15.59 -16.52
N VAL A 163 10.45 16.70 -16.32
CA VAL A 163 9.00 16.68 -16.07
C VAL A 163 8.30 17.22 -17.29
N ALA A 164 7.48 16.40 -17.95
CA ALA A 164 6.79 16.77 -19.17
C ALA A 164 5.27 16.76 -18.97
N GLY A 165 4.62 17.82 -19.44
CA GLY A 165 3.16 17.98 -19.38
C GLY A 165 2.37 17.09 -20.35
N GLY A 166 3.00 16.14 -21.04
CA GLY A 166 2.33 15.23 -21.98
C GLY A 166 3.26 14.27 -22.70
N VAL A 167 2.68 13.20 -23.27
CA VAL A 167 3.43 12.13 -23.97
C VAL A 167 4.17 12.66 -25.20
N GLU A 168 3.54 13.55 -25.96
CA GLU A 168 4.07 14.13 -27.21
C GLU A 168 5.40 14.88 -27.00
N ALA A 169 5.57 15.53 -25.84
CA ALA A 169 6.80 16.23 -25.49
C ALA A 169 7.99 15.29 -25.25
N VAL A 170 7.72 13.99 -25.05
CA VAL A 170 8.69 13.00 -24.55
C VAL A 170 9.03 11.92 -25.58
N GLU A 171 8.20 11.68 -26.60
CA GLU A 171 8.46 10.61 -27.58
C GLU A 171 9.85 10.71 -28.21
N ARG A 172 10.31 11.94 -28.47
CA ARG A 172 11.61 12.25 -29.07
C ARG A 172 12.77 12.27 -28.07
N LEU A 173 12.51 12.20 -26.77
CA LEU A 173 13.54 12.14 -25.73
C LEU A 173 13.99 10.69 -25.55
N ARG A 174 15.18 10.34 -26.05
CA ARG A 174 15.81 9.08 -25.63
C ARG A 174 16.17 9.21 -24.15
N ALA A 175 15.39 8.57 -23.29
CA ALA A 175 15.79 8.34 -21.91
C ALA A 175 17.05 7.47 -21.95
N GLY A 176 18.06 7.89 -21.21
CA GLY A 176 19.34 7.19 -21.07
C GLY A 176 19.71 7.14 -19.59
N GLU A 177 20.86 6.56 -19.27
CA GLU A 177 21.26 6.25 -17.88
C GLU A 177 21.25 7.44 -16.91
N ARG A 178 21.32 8.68 -17.39
CA ARG A 178 21.45 9.90 -16.56
C ARG A 178 20.17 10.71 -16.38
N ALA A 179 19.05 10.34 -17.00
CA ALA A 179 17.82 11.12 -16.92
C ALA A 179 16.57 10.23 -16.79
N LEU A 180 15.79 10.48 -15.73
CA LEU A 180 14.43 9.97 -15.59
C LEU A 180 13.45 10.95 -16.23
N VAL A 181 12.46 10.43 -16.94
CA VAL A 181 11.41 11.28 -17.54
C VAL A 181 10.06 10.99 -16.89
N LEU A 182 9.52 11.98 -16.20
CA LEU A 182 8.17 11.96 -15.64
C LEU A 182 7.17 12.48 -16.67
N ILE A 183 6.28 11.59 -17.10
CA ILE A 183 5.21 11.88 -18.06
C ILE A 183 3.92 11.99 -17.24
N ASP A 184 3.39 13.22 -17.11
CA ASP A 184 2.31 13.65 -16.18
C ASP A 184 2.84 14.27 -14.88
N GLU A 185 2.33 15.45 -14.53
CA GLU A 185 2.71 16.21 -13.32
C GLU A 185 1.91 15.79 -12.08
N GLY A 186 1.07 14.77 -12.13
CA GLY A 186 0.33 14.30 -10.96
C GLY A 186 1.21 13.57 -9.92
N ASP A 187 0.72 13.50 -8.69
CA ASP A 187 1.18 12.50 -7.72
C ASP A 187 0.59 11.12 -8.07
N GLY A 188 1.20 10.05 -7.58
CA GLY A 188 0.69 8.68 -7.77
C GLY A 188 1.78 7.65 -8.02
N VAL A 189 1.38 6.46 -8.44
CA VAL A 189 2.31 5.38 -8.81
C VAL A 189 2.53 5.39 -10.31
N TYR A 190 3.80 5.32 -10.68
CA TYR A 190 4.29 5.31 -12.04
C TYR A 190 5.01 4.00 -12.32
N ARG A 191 4.80 3.45 -13.51
CA ARG A 191 5.60 2.32 -14.01
C ARG A 191 6.90 2.84 -14.60
N LEU A 192 8.02 2.22 -14.25
CA LEU A 192 9.34 2.55 -14.80
C LEU A 192 9.62 1.69 -16.04
N GLU A 193 9.70 2.32 -17.20
CA GLU A 193 10.00 1.66 -18.47
C GLU A 193 11.10 2.42 -19.20
N SER A 194 12.28 1.81 -19.32
CA SER A 194 13.41 2.38 -20.07
C SER A 194 13.73 3.82 -19.67
N GLY A 195 13.73 4.12 -18.36
CA GLY A 195 13.99 5.45 -17.81
C GLY A 195 12.80 6.43 -17.89
N ARG A 196 11.62 5.98 -18.30
CA ARG A 196 10.39 6.78 -18.34
C ARG A 196 9.41 6.33 -17.27
N LEU A 197 8.79 7.28 -16.60
CA LEU A 197 7.77 7.10 -15.60
C LEU A 197 6.41 7.44 -16.24
N ARG A 198 5.53 6.45 -16.30
CA ARG A 198 4.14 6.60 -16.78
C ARG A 198 3.17 6.30 -15.65
N ARG A 199 2.25 7.22 -15.36
CA ARG A 199 1.30 7.04 -14.26
C ARG A 199 0.41 5.82 -14.54
N VAL A 200 0.25 4.96 -13.54
CA VAL A 200 -0.62 3.79 -13.59
C VAL A 200 -1.71 3.83 -12.52
N LEU A 201 -1.44 4.48 -11.39
CA LEU A 201 -2.40 4.63 -10.29
C LEU A 201 -2.34 6.06 -9.75
N PRO A 202 -3.49 6.72 -9.55
CA PRO A 202 -3.54 7.94 -8.75
C PRO A 202 -3.28 7.62 -7.27
N PRO A 203 -2.97 8.63 -6.43
CA PRO A 203 -2.94 8.44 -4.99
C PRO A 203 -4.34 8.09 -4.46
N PRO A 204 -4.46 7.26 -3.41
CA PRO A 204 -5.75 7.01 -2.79
C PRO A 204 -6.29 8.29 -2.13
N PRO A 205 -7.62 8.39 -1.97
CA PRO A 205 -8.23 9.51 -1.26
C PRO A 205 -7.74 9.58 0.20
N PRO A 206 -7.81 10.75 0.85
CA PRO A 206 -7.43 10.93 2.24
C PRO A 206 -8.11 9.88 3.15
N GLN A 207 -7.37 9.39 4.13
CA GLN A 207 -7.83 8.41 5.12
C GLN A 207 -7.71 8.97 6.53
N ALA A 208 -8.34 8.28 7.50
CA ALA A 208 -8.24 8.62 8.91
C ALA A 208 -6.80 8.47 9.46
N SER A 209 -5.96 7.64 8.84
CA SER A 209 -4.55 7.48 9.20
C SER A 209 -3.65 7.30 7.97
N LEU A 210 -2.37 7.67 8.12
CA LEU A 210 -1.35 7.46 7.08
C LEU A 210 -1.09 5.98 6.80
N GLU A 211 -1.18 5.12 7.83
CA GLU A 211 -1.06 3.66 7.68
C GLU A 211 -2.13 3.11 6.74
N GLU A 212 -3.40 3.50 6.92
CA GLU A 212 -4.50 3.04 6.07
C GLU A 212 -4.39 3.60 4.64
N TRP A 213 -3.96 4.86 4.50
CA TRP A 213 -3.68 5.44 3.19
C TRP A 213 -2.58 4.66 2.44
N ALA A 214 -1.47 4.37 3.11
CA ALA A 214 -0.34 3.62 2.55
C ALA A 214 -0.73 2.17 2.21
N ARG A 215 -1.48 1.52 3.10
CA ARG A 215 -2.02 0.16 2.91
C ARG A 215 -2.88 0.09 1.65
N ARG A 216 -3.80 1.05 1.46
CA ARG A 216 -4.65 1.11 0.26
C ARG A 216 -3.86 1.34 -1.02
N LEU A 217 -2.84 2.20 -0.98
CA LEU A 217 -1.94 2.41 -2.13
C LEU A 217 -1.23 1.11 -2.52
N ILE A 218 -0.66 0.40 -1.55
CA ILE A 218 0.10 -0.84 -1.83
C ILE A 218 -0.83 -1.95 -2.33
N ILE A 219 -2.03 -2.09 -1.76
CA ILE A 219 -3.02 -3.07 -2.25
C ILE A 219 -3.42 -2.76 -3.70
N ALA A 220 -3.69 -1.50 -4.03
CA ALA A 220 -3.99 -1.10 -5.40
C ALA A 220 -2.82 -1.39 -6.36
N LEU A 221 -1.58 -1.22 -5.88
CA LEU A 221 -0.39 -1.59 -6.64
C LEU A 221 -0.29 -3.11 -6.87
N LEU A 222 -0.50 -3.91 -5.84
CA LEU A 222 -0.46 -5.37 -5.93
C LEU A 222 -1.52 -5.89 -6.92
N GLU A 223 -2.73 -5.32 -6.86
CA GLU A 223 -3.82 -5.62 -7.79
C GLU A 223 -3.47 -5.22 -9.23
N HIS A 224 -2.90 -4.03 -9.43
CA HIS A 224 -2.49 -3.58 -10.76
C HIS A 224 -1.34 -4.40 -11.37
N ASP A 225 -0.34 -4.75 -10.55
CA ASP A 225 0.79 -5.57 -10.98
C ASP A 225 0.34 -7.00 -11.31
N ALA A 226 -0.62 -7.53 -10.56
CA ALA A 226 -1.19 -8.87 -10.74
C ALA A 226 -0.08 -9.96 -10.80
N GLY A 227 0.91 -9.85 -9.92
CA GLY A 227 1.98 -10.84 -9.78
C GLY A 227 3.06 -10.80 -10.87
N LYS A 228 3.13 -9.74 -11.67
CA LYS A 228 4.12 -9.58 -12.74
C LYS A 228 5.49 -9.15 -12.22
N GLY A 229 5.59 -8.66 -10.98
CA GLY A 229 6.85 -8.30 -10.34
C GLY A 229 7.56 -7.11 -11.00
N ARG A 230 6.80 -6.12 -11.49
CA ARG A 230 7.37 -4.98 -12.22
C ARG A 230 7.98 -3.92 -11.28
N ASP A 231 8.77 -3.03 -11.88
CA ASP A 231 9.35 -1.86 -11.21
C ASP A 231 8.40 -0.65 -11.28
N TYR A 232 8.10 -0.10 -10.09
CA TYR A 232 7.24 1.06 -9.91
C TYR A 232 7.92 2.14 -9.08
N VAL A 233 7.46 3.38 -9.28
CA VAL A 233 7.91 4.56 -8.54
C VAL A 233 6.69 5.32 -8.02
N LEU A 234 6.61 5.51 -6.70
CA LEU A 234 5.69 6.44 -6.07
C LEU A 234 6.24 7.86 -6.22
N VAL A 235 5.56 8.71 -6.99
CA VAL A 235 5.89 10.11 -7.15
C VAL A 235 5.01 10.93 -6.22
N TRP A 236 5.62 11.75 -5.35
CA TRP A 236 4.91 12.45 -4.30
C TRP A 236 5.48 13.86 -4.06
N ARG A 237 4.61 14.88 -4.05
CA ARG A 237 4.96 16.29 -3.75
C ARG A 237 4.56 16.72 -2.34
N GLY A 238 3.73 15.93 -1.67
CA GLY A 238 3.23 16.24 -0.34
C GLY A 238 4.25 15.93 0.77
N PRO A 239 3.77 15.96 2.02
CA PRO A 239 4.61 15.70 3.19
C PRO A 239 5.27 14.30 3.13
N PRO A 240 6.55 14.17 3.51
CA PRO A 240 7.33 12.93 3.38
C PRO A 240 6.82 11.79 4.27
N GLU A 241 5.96 12.05 5.24
CA GLU A 241 5.34 11.05 6.14
C GLU A 241 4.50 10.02 5.37
N HIS A 242 3.87 10.42 4.26
CA HIS A 242 3.13 9.51 3.39
C HIS A 242 4.05 8.46 2.76
N VAL A 243 5.18 8.92 2.22
CA VAL A 243 6.20 8.06 1.64
C VAL A 243 6.80 7.14 2.69
N ARG A 244 7.15 7.66 3.87
CA ARG A 244 7.68 6.85 4.98
C ARG A 244 6.73 5.73 5.39
N SER A 245 5.43 6.01 5.44
CA SER A 245 4.40 5.01 5.76
C SER A 245 4.30 3.91 4.69
N VAL A 246 4.42 4.29 3.41
CA VAL A 246 4.46 3.33 2.29
C VAL A 246 5.74 2.49 2.32
N GLU A 247 6.90 3.10 2.52
CA GLU A 247 8.18 2.40 2.60
C GLU A 247 8.23 1.40 3.76
N ALA A 248 7.66 1.76 4.92
CA ALA A 248 7.55 0.85 6.07
C ALA A 248 6.75 -0.41 5.71
N LEU A 249 5.55 -0.24 5.15
CA LEU A 249 4.69 -1.37 4.74
C LEU A 249 5.29 -2.17 3.57
N ALA A 250 5.95 -1.51 2.63
CA ALA A 250 6.61 -2.18 1.52
C ALA A 250 7.83 -3.00 1.99
N GLY A 251 8.57 -2.49 2.99
CA GLY A 251 9.62 -3.24 3.67
C GLY A 251 9.12 -4.55 4.27
N GLU A 252 7.93 -4.58 4.87
CA GLU A 252 7.31 -5.80 5.39
C GLU A 252 7.00 -6.82 4.27
N LEU A 253 6.64 -6.36 3.07
CA LEU A 253 6.41 -7.23 1.91
C LEU A 253 7.69 -7.89 1.39
N TRP A 254 8.85 -7.26 1.57
CA TRP A 254 10.11 -7.73 0.97
C TRP A 254 11.12 -8.27 1.99
N ALA A 255 10.88 -8.12 3.30
CA ALA A 255 11.69 -8.76 4.33
C ALA A 255 11.52 -10.29 4.40
N ARG A 256 10.56 -10.85 3.65
CA ARG A 256 10.27 -12.29 3.56
C ARG A 256 10.64 -12.89 2.19
N SER A 257 11.74 -12.42 1.58
CA SER A 257 12.31 -12.98 0.35
C SER A 257 13.80 -13.22 0.52
#